data_AF-A0A2P4Y788-F1
#
_entry.id   AF-A0A2P4Y788-F1
#
_cell.length_a   1.000
_cell.length_b   1.000
_cell.length_c   1.000
_cell.angle_alpha   90.00
_cell.angle_beta   90.00
_cell.angle_gamma   90.00
#
_symmetry.space_group_name_H-M   'P 1'
#
loop_
_entity.id
_entity.type
_entity.pdbx_description
1 polymer ?
#
loop_
_entity_poly.entity_id
_entity_poly.type
_entity_poly.pdbx_seq_one_letter_code
_entity_poly.pdbx_strand_id
1 'polypeptide(L)'
;GDESHPRVELDEMGPRFDLEFRRTKFASADLMKAATKKPKGLAPKKIKNISRDELTGDKLGRIHMDHQDIYSMQSRRVKALRKTPADLKNSKNAEDAGDDEGGIEMED
;
A
#
# COMPACT_ATOMS: atom_id res chain seq x y z
N GLY A 1 -28.63 -32.93 6.60
CA GLY A 1 -27.82 -32.90 5.36
C GLY A 1 -27.59 -31.45 5.06
N ASP A 2 -26.34 -31.06 4.80
CA ASP A 2 -25.96 -29.67 4.57
C ASP A 2 -26.46 -29.22 3.18
N GLU A 3 -27.28 -28.18 3.14
CA GLU A 3 -28.08 -27.76 1.96
C GLU A 3 -27.23 -27.24 0.79
N SER A 4 -25.94 -26.97 1.03
CA SER A 4 -25.02 -26.36 0.07
C SER A 4 -24.25 -27.34 -0.83
N HIS A 5 -24.21 -28.66 -0.52
CA HIS A 5 -23.45 -29.62 -1.32
C HIS A 5 -24.24 -30.91 -1.59
N PRO A 6 -24.41 -31.32 -2.87
CA PRO A 6 -25.12 -32.54 -3.20
C PRO A 6 -24.34 -33.79 -2.79
N ARG A 7 -25.05 -34.86 -2.47
CA ARG A 7 -24.46 -36.19 -2.28
C ARG A 7 -24.18 -36.79 -3.66
N VAL A 8 -22.90 -37.04 -3.95
CA VAL A 8 -22.45 -37.60 -5.23
C VAL A 8 -22.20 -39.09 -5.08
N GLU A 9 -22.80 -39.89 -5.96
CA GLU A 9 -22.56 -41.32 -6.12
C GLU A 9 -22.01 -41.56 -7.53
N LEU A 10 -21.10 -42.53 -7.68
CA LEU A 10 -20.42 -42.82 -8.95
C LEU A 10 -20.73 -44.26 -9.36
N ASP A 11 -21.18 -44.42 -10.61
CA ASP A 11 -21.26 -45.72 -11.28
C ASP A 11 -20.09 -45.86 -12.25
N GLU A 12 -19.52 -47.05 -12.32
CA GLU A 12 -18.40 -47.28 -13.21
C GLU A 12 -18.83 -47.28 -14.68
N MET A 13 -18.20 -46.39 -15.46
CA MET A 13 -18.30 -46.38 -16.90
C MET A 13 -16.94 -46.11 -17.53
N GLY A 14 -16.65 -46.86 -18.58
CA GLY A 14 -15.43 -46.74 -19.38
C GLY A 14 -14.39 -47.83 -19.10
N PRO A 15 -13.32 -47.85 -19.88
CA PRO A 15 -12.22 -48.80 -19.70
C PRO A 15 -11.45 -48.51 -18.41
N ARG A 16 -11.08 -49.57 -17.70
CA ARG A 16 -10.14 -49.51 -16.57
C ARG A 16 -8.72 -49.69 -17.10
N PHE A 17 -7.82 -48.75 -16.77
CA PHE A 17 -6.42 -48.80 -17.19
C PHE A 17 -5.48 -48.75 -16.00
N ASP A 18 -4.48 -49.62 -16.00
CA ASP A 18 -3.33 -49.57 -15.10
C ASP A 18 -2.15 -48.94 -15.85
N LEU A 19 -1.67 -47.79 -15.36
CA LEU A 19 -0.61 -47.02 -16.00
C LEU A 19 0.68 -47.08 -15.15
N GLU A 20 1.80 -47.38 -15.80
CA GLU A 20 3.13 -47.37 -15.19
C GLU A 20 4.08 -46.45 -15.97
N PHE A 21 4.94 -45.71 -15.27
CA PHE A 21 5.94 -44.86 -15.91
C PHE A 21 7.10 -45.68 -16.47
N ARG A 22 7.43 -45.47 -17.74
CA ARG A 22 8.62 -46.03 -18.38
C ARG A 22 9.65 -44.94 -18.64
N ARG A 23 10.04 -44.72 -19.89
CA ARG A 23 11.01 -43.68 -20.26
C ARG A 23 10.32 -42.33 -20.39
N THR A 24 10.97 -41.28 -19.91
CA THR A 24 10.50 -39.90 -20.05
C THR A 24 11.48 -39.08 -20.89
N LYS A 25 10.94 -38.17 -21.70
CA LYS A 25 11.70 -37.16 -22.44
C LYS A 25 11.06 -35.81 -22.19
N PHE A 26 11.63 -35.05 -21.27
CA PHE A 26 11.18 -33.70 -21.01
C PHE A 26 11.55 -32.79 -22.19
N ALA A 27 10.70 -31.79 -22.42
CA ALA A 27 11.00 -30.75 -23.38
C ALA A 27 12.13 -29.86 -22.86
N SER A 28 12.90 -29.27 -23.79
CA SER A 28 13.90 -28.26 -23.44
C SER A 28 13.22 -27.01 -22.86
N ALA A 29 13.98 -26.25 -22.06
CA ALA A 29 13.46 -25.03 -21.41
C ALA A 29 12.89 -24.02 -22.42
N ASP A 30 13.55 -23.88 -23.57
CA ASP A 30 13.12 -22.96 -24.64
C ASP A 30 11.79 -23.39 -25.28
N LEU A 31 11.62 -24.69 -25.53
CA LEU A 31 10.40 -25.24 -26.13
C LEU A 31 9.23 -25.08 -25.16
N MET A 32 9.43 -25.42 -23.87
CA MET A 32 8.41 -25.23 -22.84
C MET A 32 7.98 -23.76 -22.75
N LYS A 33 8.94 -22.83 -22.71
CA LYS A 33 8.65 -21.38 -22.64
C LYS A 33 7.90 -20.86 -23.86
N ALA A 34 8.21 -21.37 -25.05
CA ALA A 34 7.52 -21.02 -26.28
C ALA A 34 6.08 -21.54 -26.28
N ALA A 35 5.87 -22.81 -25.90
CA ALA A 35 4.55 -23.45 -25.87
C ALA A 35 3.61 -22.85 -24.81
N THR A 36 4.12 -22.46 -23.64
CA THR A 36 3.31 -21.88 -22.55
C THR A 36 3.17 -20.36 -22.63
N LYS A 37 3.52 -19.74 -23.76
CA LYS A 37 3.45 -18.28 -23.92
C LYS A 37 2.00 -17.82 -24.04
N LYS A 38 1.49 -17.14 -23.02
CA LYS A 38 0.16 -16.51 -23.05
C LYS A 38 0.15 -15.32 -24.04
N PRO A 39 -0.95 -15.12 -24.80
CA PRO A 39 -1.08 -13.97 -25.69
C PRO A 39 -1.14 -12.67 -24.87
N LYS A 40 -0.53 -11.60 -25.39
CA LYS A 40 -0.37 -10.31 -24.68
C LYS A 40 -1.71 -9.65 -24.29
N GLY A 41 -2.79 -9.90 -25.06
CA GLY A 41 -4.11 -9.35 -24.78
C GLY A 41 -4.83 -10.03 -23.61
N LEU A 42 -4.58 -11.32 -23.38
CA LEU A 42 -5.25 -12.10 -22.33
C LEU A 42 -4.59 -11.92 -20.95
N ALA A 43 -3.30 -11.59 -20.93
CA ALA A 43 -2.55 -11.30 -19.72
C ALA A 43 -1.93 -9.89 -19.79
N PRO A 44 -2.74 -8.82 -19.67
CA PRO A 44 -2.23 -7.47 -19.65
C PRO A 44 -1.31 -7.28 -18.44
N LYS A 45 -0.13 -6.70 -18.68
CA LYS A 45 0.80 -6.36 -17.60
C LYS A 45 0.21 -5.22 -16.78
N LYS A 46 0.21 -5.38 -15.46
CA LYS A 46 -0.15 -4.29 -14.54
C LYS A 46 0.90 -3.17 -14.67
N ILE A 47 0.44 -1.96 -14.97
CA ILE A 47 1.29 -0.77 -14.98
C ILE A 47 1.20 -0.15 -13.58
N LYS A 48 2.35 0.11 -12.94
CA LYS A 48 2.40 0.64 -11.56
C LYS A 48 1.66 1.99 -11.48
N ASN A 49 0.97 2.22 -10.37
CA ASN A 49 0.21 3.44 -10.06
C ASN A 49 -0.97 3.74 -11.00
N ILE A 50 -1.36 2.78 -11.87
CA ILE A 50 -2.52 2.91 -12.74
C ILE A 50 -3.47 1.75 -12.42
N SER A 51 -4.68 2.08 -11.98
CA SER A 51 -5.77 1.13 -11.78
C SER A 51 -6.94 1.46 -12.70
N ARG A 52 -7.81 0.48 -12.93
CA ARG A 52 -9.07 0.67 -13.64
C ARG A 52 -10.20 0.40 -12.66
N ASP A 53 -11.20 1.29 -12.61
CA ASP A 53 -12.39 1.05 -11.80
C ASP A 53 -13.21 -0.11 -12.39
N GLU A 54 -13.70 -0.99 -11.52
CA GLU A 54 -14.46 -2.20 -11.91
C GLU A 54 -15.89 -1.86 -12.34
N LEU A 55 -16.46 -0.78 -11.80
CA LEU A 55 -17.83 -0.36 -12.09
C LEU A 55 -17.93 0.58 -13.30
N THR A 56 -17.11 1.63 -13.35
CA THR A 56 -17.17 2.65 -14.41
C THR A 56 -16.17 2.44 -15.55
N GLY A 57 -15.11 1.65 -15.32
CA GLY A 57 -14.08 1.41 -16.33
C GLY A 57 -13.08 2.56 -16.52
N ASP A 58 -13.14 3.61 -15.68
CA ASP A 58 -12.25 4.76 -15.72
C ASP A 58 -10.82 4.42 -15.29
N LYS A 59 -9.84 5.13 -15.86
CA LYS A 59 -8.41 4.94 -15.59
C LYS A 59 -7.96 5.90 -14.49
N LEU A 60 -7.63 5.36 -13.32
CA LEU A 60 -7.20 6.13 -12.15
C LEU A 60 -5.67 6.05 -12.00
N GLY A 61 -5.05 7.21 -11.72
CA GLY A 61 -3.63 7.33 -11.42
C GLY A 61 -3.40 7.69 -9.95
N ARG A 62 -2.54 6.97 -9.22
CA ARG A 62 -2.16 7.31 -7.84
C ARG A 62 -0.88 8.14 -7.82
N ILE A 63 -0.95 9.31 -7.21
CA ILE A 63 0.21 10.15 -6.89
C ILE A 63 0.59 9.89 -5.44
N HIS A 64 1.83 9.49 -5.20
CA HIS A 64 2.38 9.32 -3.86
C HIS A 64 3.16 10.58 -3.51
N MET A 65 2.63 11.39 -2.61
CA MET A 65 3.33 12.57 -2.09
C MET A 65 4.24 12.15 -0.93
N ASP A 66 5.49 12.59 -0.97
CA ASP A 66 6.43 12.38 0.13
C ASP A 66 6.04 13.26 1.34
N HIS A 67 6.54 12.86 2.52
CA HIS A 67 6.35 13.65 3.74
C HIS A 67 7.05 15.01 3.61
N GLN A 68 6.30 16.09 3.81
CA GLN A 68 6.81 17.46 3.71
C GLN A 68 7.08 18.02 5.11
N ASP A 69 8.35 18.08 5.51
CA ASP A 69 8.75 18.72 6.77
C ASP A 69 8.92 20.24 6.59
N ILE A 70 7.89 20.99 6.98
CA ILE A 70 7.84 22.45 6.89
C ILE A 70 8.56 23.12 8.07
N TYR A 71 8.71 22.40 9.19
CA TYR A 71 9.28 22.96 10.42
C TYR A 71 10.80 23.04 10.39
N SER A 72 11.44 22.19 9.57
CA SER A 72 12.87 22.33 9.25
C SER A 72 13.20 23.58 8.44
N MET A 73 12.22 24.17 7.75
CA MET A 73 12.45 25.26 6.81
C MET A 73 12.49 26.61 7.53
N GLN A 74 13.69 27.17 7.67
CA GLN A 74 13.84 28.51 8.22
C GLN A 74 13.36 29.56 7.20
N SER A 75 12.42 30.41 7.60
CA SER A 75 11.96 31.54 6.78
C SER A 75 13.04 32.64 6.66
N ARG A 76 12.96 33.43 5.59
CA ARG A 76 13.91 34.55 5.37
C ARG A 76 13.83 35.54 6.53
N ARG A 77 14.97 35.79 7.18
CA ARG A 77 15.08 36.72 8.31
C ARG A 77 15.09 38.18 7.84
N VAL A 78 13.91 38.76 7.60
CA VAL A 78 13.75 40.16 7.23
C VAL A 78 13.84 41.10 8.43
N LYS A 79 14.26 42.36 8.21
CA LYS A 79 14.49 43.36 9.27
C LYS A 79 13.23 43.65 10.10
N ALA A 80 12.06 43.65 9.47
CA ALA A 80 10.78 43.92 10.13
C ALA A 80 10.39 42.87 11.18
N LEU A 81 10.87 41.63 11.06
CA LEU A 81 10.57 40.52 11.97
C LEU A 81 11.64 40.35 13.08
N ARG A 82 12.65 41.22 13.12
CA ARG A 82 13.66 41.17 14.18
C ARG A 82 13.10 41.88 15.41
N LYS A 83 13.00 41.16 16.54
CA LYS A 83 12.62 41.76 17.83
C LYS A 83 13.53 42.95 18.13
N THR A 84 12.93 44.09 18.47
CA THR A 84 13.70 45.26 18.91
C THR A 84 14.08 45.10 20.38
N PRO A 85 15.09 45.85 20.88
CA PRO A 85 15.47 45.80 22.30
C PRO A 85 14.33 46.14 23.26
N ALA A 86 13.39 46.99 22.84
CA ALA A 86 12.20 47.35 23.61
C ALA A 86 11.23 46.16 23.74
N ASP A 87 11.01 45.41 22.65
CA ASP A 87 10.12 44.23 22.64
C ASP A 87 10.68 43.07 23.48
N LEU A 88 12.01 42.92 23.51
CA LEU A 88 12.70 41.92 24.33
C LEU A 88 12.58 42.22 25.83
N LYS A 89 12.57 43.50 26.21
CA LYS A 89 12.40 43.90 27.62
C LYS A 89 10.95 43.68 28.08
N ASN A 90 9.99 43.92 27.20
CA ASN A 90 8.57 43.72 27.50
C ASN A 90 8.17 42.23 27.58
N SER A 91 8.78 41.37 26.76
CA SER A 91 8.56 39.91 26.82
C SER A 91 9.17 39.26 28.07
N LYS A 92 10.37 39.69 28.49
CA LYS A 92 10.99 39.22 29.74
C LYS A 92 10.17 39.55 30.99
N ASN A 93 9.51 40.71 31.00
CA ASN A 93 8.65 41.10 32.12
C ASN A 93 7.31 40.32 32.16
N ALA A 94 6.92 39.65 31.07
CA ALA A 94 5.69 38.85 31.01
C ALA A 94 5.93 37.36 31.31
N GLU A 95 7.13 36.83 31.04
CA GLU A 95 7.50 35.44 31.35
C GLU A 95 7.84 35.22 32.85
N ASP A 96 8.22 36.27 33.58
CA ASP A 96 8.52 36.24 35.03
C ASP A 96 7.26 36.28 35.93
N ALA A 97 6.06 36.31 35.34
CA ALA A 97 4.78 36.49 36.05
C ALA A 97 3.86 35.25 36.05
N GLY A 98 4.37 34.06 35.74
CA GLY A 98 3.53 32.88 35.48
C GLY A 98 4.11 31.53 35.90
N ASP A 99 4.66 31.43 37.11
CA ASP A 99 4.88 30.15 37.81
C ASP A 99 4.37 30.28 39.25
N ASP A 100 3.05 30.14 39.46
CA ASP A 100 2.48 29.72 40.74
C ASP A 100 1.10 29.06 40.55
N GLU A 101 0.96 27.87 41.15
CA GLU A 101 -0.24 27.07 41.43
C GLU A 101 -0.88 26.16 40.36
N GLY A 102 -0.86 24.83 40.62
CA GLY A 102 -2.01 23.96 40.33
C GLY A 102 -1.78 22.62 39.60
N GLY A 103 -0.84 21.76 40.03
CA GLY A 103 -0.81 20.35 39.61
C GLY A 103 -1.97 19.57 40.24
N ILE A 104 -3.05 19.35 39.50
CA ILE A 104 -4.14 18.42 39.86
C ILE A 104 -3.70 17.00 39.47
N GLU A 105 -3.59 16.12 40.47
CA GLU A 105 -3.43 14.67 40.31
C GLU A 105 -4.66 14.09 39.58
N MET A 106 -4.43 13.26 38.56
CA MET A 106 -5.44 12.35 38.03
C MET A 106 -4.95 10.91 38.28
N GLU A 107 -5.61 10.23 39.22
CA GLU A 107 -5.64 8.77 39.30
C GLU A 107 -6.70 8.21 38.32
N ASP A 108 -6.34 7.04 37.76
CA ASP A 108 -7.02 6.13 36.81
C ASP A 108 -7.20 6.57 35.33
#